data_AF-A0A965LUW0-F1
#
_entry.id   AF-A0A965LUW0-F1
#
_cell.length_a   1.000
_cell.length_b   1.000
_cell.length_c   1.000
_cell.angle_alpha   90.00
_cell.angle_beta   90.00
_cell.angle_gamma   90.00
#
_symmetry.space_group_name_H-M   'P 1'
#
loop_
_entity.id
_entity.type
_entity.pdbx_description
1 polymer ?
#
loop_
_entity_poly.entity_id
_entity_poly.type
_entity_poly.pdbx_seq_one_letter_code
_entity_poly.pdbx_strand_id
1 'polypeptide(L)' 'MKKWIDPPSGWKYGFPKTFDTEKDGDMHTWLVANGYPQEEIEDLGAQFYVRQWLTDEEEEKCRTS' A
#
# COMPACT_ATOMS: atom_id res chain seq x y z
N MET A 1 -2.80 -5.38 -10.57
CA MET A 1 -2.15 -6.35 -9.65
C MET A 1 -2.46 -5.95 -8.21
N LYS A 2 -3.01 -6.87 -7.41
CA LYS A 2 -3.43 -6.59 -6.03
C LYS A 2 -2.34 -6.96 -5.02
N LYS A 3 -2.16 -6.09 -4.04
CA LYS A 3 -1.24 -6.29 -2.92
C LYS A 3 -1.79 -5.65 -1.66
N TRP A 4 -1.45 -6.20 -0.51
CA TRP A 4 -1.67 -5.54 0.76
C TRP A 4 -0.61 -4.46 0.95
N ILE A 5 -1.03 -3.27 1.37
CA ILE A 5 -0.17 -2.13 1.66
C ILE A 5 -0.39 -1.72 3.12
N ASP A 6 0.72 -1.55 3.83
CA ASP A 6 0.74 -1.11 5.21
C ASP A 6 1.83 -0.03 5.40
N PRO A 7 1.45 1.26 5.48
CA PRO A 7 2.38 2.35 5.68
C PRO A 7 2.90 2.40 7.14
N PRO A 8 3.92 3.21 7.45
CA PRO A 8 4.42 3.39 8.80
C PRO A 8 3.30 3.86 9.74
N SER A 9 3.18 3.25 10.91
CA SER A 9 2.03 3.51 11.81
C SER A 9 0.65 3.25 11.19
N GLY A 10 0.54 2.50 10.09
CA GLY A 10 -0.70 2.27 9.35
C GLY A 10 -1.86 1.73 10.20
N TRP A 11 -1.57 0.93 11.23
CA TRP A 11 -2.56 0.43 12.18
C TRP A 11 -3.37 1.54 12.89
N LYS A 12 -2.81 2.75 13.04
CA LYS A 12 -3.53 3.91 13.60
C LYS A 12 -4.62 4.44 12.67
N TYR A 13 -4.48 4.19 11.37
CA TYR A 13 -5.33 4.73 10.30
C TYR A 13 -6.14 3.64 9.59
N GLY A 14 -6.19 2.42 10.15
CA GLY A 14 -6.98 1.31 9.61
C GLY A 14 -6.31 0.54 8.46
N PHE A 15 -4.97 0.54 8.40
CA PHE A 15 -4.18 -0.34 7.53
C PHE A 15 -3.75 -1.61 8.30
N PRO A 16 -3.41 -2.72 7.60
CA PRO A 16 -3.23 -2.88 6.14
C PRO A 16 -4.52 -2.80 5.31
N LYS A 17 -4.40 -2.37 4.04
CA LYS A 17 -5.50 -2.38 3.04
C LYS A 17 -5.03 -2.92 1.69
N THR A 18 -5.95 -3.44 0.88
CA THR A 18 -5.66 -3.94 -0.46
C THR A 18 -5.58 -2.79 -1.47
N PHE A 19 -4.49 -2.75 -2.23
CA PHE A 19 -4.21 -1.80 -3.29
C PHE A 19 -4.07 -2.54 -4.63
N ASP A 20 -4.82 -2.11 -5.64
CA ASP A 20 -4.77 -2.62 -7.01
C ASP A 20 -4.03 -1.63 -7.91
N THR A 21 -2.80 -1.96 -8.30
CA THR A 21 -1.93 -1.09 -9.11
C THR A 21 -2.52 -0.71 -10.47
N GLU A 22 -3.51 -1.46 -10.97
CA GLU A 22 -4.15 -1.18 -12.27
C GLU A 22 -5.37 -0.26 -12.15
N LYS A 23 -5.94 -0.11 -10.95
CA LYS A 23 -7.19 0.63 -10.72
C LYS A 23 -7.03 1.83 -9.81
N ASP A 24 -6.18 1.70 -8.79
CA ASP A 24 -6.08 2.66 -7.71
C ASP A 24 -5.08 3.79 -7.99
N GLY A 25 -4.29 3.67 -9.07
CA GLY A 25 -3.40 4.74 -9.54
C GLY A 25 -2.16 4.94 -8.69
N ASP A 26 -1.87 6.20 -8.34
CA ASP A 26 -0.69 6.56 -7.53
C ASP A 26 -0.86 6.17 -6.06
N MET A 27 0.19 5.60 -5.48
CA MET A 27 0.14 5.02 -4.12
C MET A 27 -0.02 6.08 -3.03
N HIS A 28 0.66 7.22 -3.13
CA HIS A 28 0.56 8.28 -2.11
C HIS A 28 -0.84 8.88 -2.11
N THR A 29 -1.36 9.15 -3.31
CA THR A 29 -2.73 9.66 -3.50
C THR A 29 -3.75 8.67 -2.91
N TRP A 30 -3.59 7.37 -3.17
CA TRP A 30 -4.46 6.34 -2.64
C TRP A 30 -4.37 6.23 -1.11
N LEU A 31 -3.16 6.33 -0.53
CA LEU A 31 -2.96 6.30 0.92
C LEU A 31 -3.72 7.45 1.61
N VAL A 32 -3.60 8.67 1.08
CA VAL A 32 -4.30 9.85 1.61
C VAL A 32 -5.82 9.70 1.46
N ALA A 33 -6.29 9.25 0.30
CA ALA A 33 -7.72 8.99 0.07
C ALA A 33 -8.29 7.92 1.03
N ASN A 34 -7.45 7.00 1.50
CA ASN A 34 -7.84 5.92 2.43
C ASN A 34 -7.66 6.25 3.91
N GLY A 35 -7.25 7.49 4.23
CA GLY A 35 -7.17 8.01 5.59
C GLY A 35 -5.76 8.06 6.20
N TYR A 36 -4.70 7.78 5.41
CA TYR A 36 -3.33 7.99 5.87
C TYR A 36 -2.95 9.47 5.79
N PRO A 37 -2.39 10.10 6.84
CA PRO A 37 -2.09 11.53 6.79
C PRO A 37 -1.03 11.87 5.75
N GLN A 38 -1.25 12.95 4.99
CA GLN A 38 -0.27 13.46 4.05
C GLN A 38 1.02 13.93 4.77
N GLU A 39 0.88 14.49 5.97
CA GLU A 39 2.01 14.94 6.81
C GLU A 39 3.00 13.80 7.11
N GLU A 40 2.53 12.59 7.41
CA GLU A 40 3.40 11.44 7.71
C GLU A 40 4.22 11.02 6.46
N ILE A 41 3.67 11.21 5.26
CA ILE A 41 4.38 10.95 4.00
C ILE A 41 5.44 12.03 3.77
N GLU A 42 5.09 13.30 3.99
CA GLU A 42 5.97 14.45 3.78
C GLU A 42 7.13 14.48 4.79
N ASP A 43 6.85 14.20 6.06
CA ASP A 43 7.83 14.16 7.16
C ASP A 43 8.90 13.09 6.93
N LEU A 44 8.50 11.94 6.39
CA LEU A 44 9.42 10.87 6.03
C LEU A 44 10.12 11.13 4.70
N GLY A 45 9.45 11.79 3.75
CA GLY A 45 9.99 12.19 2.46
C GLY A 45 10.68 11.04 1.73
N ALA A 46 11.99 11.18 1.48
CA ALA A 46 12.79 10.15 0.80
C ALA A 46 12.95 8.84 1.60
N GLN A 47 12.68 8.87 2.91
CA GLN A 47 12.70 7.71 3.79
C GLN A 47 11.32 7.06 3.94
N PHE A 48 10.30 7.55 3.23
CA PHE A 48 8.98 6.92 3.24
C PHE A 48 9.06 5.50 2.66
N TYR A 49 8.56 4.53 3.43
CA TYR A 49 8.53 3.13 3.03
C TYR A 49 7.19 2.51 3.41
N VAL A 50 6.73 1.53 2.63
CA VAL A 50 5.53 0.76 2.94
C VAL A 50 5.89 -0.72 3.04
N ARG A 51 5.25 -1.44 3.97
CA ARG A 51 5.24 -2.91 3.90
C ARG A 51 4.23 -3.33 2.85
N GLN A 52 4.62 -4.28 2.01
CA GLN A 52 3.74 -4.82 0.98
C GLN A 52 3.91 -6.33 0.81
N TRP A 53 2.81 -7.03 0.55
CA TRP A 53 2.82 -8.45 0.19
C TRP A 53 1.72 -8.74 -0.83
N LEU A 54 1.95 -9.75 -1.67
CA LEU A 54 1.01 -10.14 -2.71
C LEU A 54 -0.24 -10.77 -2.09
N THR A 55 -1.37 -10.64 -2.78
CA THR A 55 -2.55 -11.44 -2.46
C THR A 55 -2.34 -12.86 -2.95
N ASP A 56 -2.93 -13.85 -2.26
CA ASP A 56 -2.78 -15.28 -2.59
C ASP A 56 -3.12 -15.59 -4.05
N GLU A 57 -4.07 -14.86 -4.65
CA GLU A 57 -4.46 -14.96 -6.07
C GLU A 57 -3.28 -14.75 -7.05
N GLU A 58 -2.28 -13.94 -6.66
CA GLU A 58 -1.12 -13.62 -7.50
C GLU A 58 0.12 -14.47 -7.17
N GLU A 59 0.23 -14.99 -5.92
CA GLU A 59 1.32 -15.93 -5.56
C GLU A 59 1.22 -17.24 -6.37
N GLU A 60 -0.01 -17.74 -6.61
CA GLU A 60 -0.23 -18.93 -7.43
C GLU A 60 0.18 -18.72 -8.90
N LYS A 61 -0.02 -17.52 -9.44
CA LYS A 61 0.34 -17.16 -10.82
C LYS A 61 1.84 -17.08 -11.04
N CYS A 62 2.60 -16.60 -10.05
CA CYS A 62 4.07 -16.55 -10.13
C CYS A 62 4.72 -17.91 -9.92
N ARG A 63 4.11 -18.81 -9.13
CA ARG A 63 4.61 -20.18 -8.93
C ARG A 63 4.38 -21.11 -10.14
N THR A 64 3.47 -20.74 -11.04
CA THR A 64 3.04 -21.58 -12.17
C THR A 64 3.46 -21.05 -13.55
N SER A 65 4.23 -19.95 -13.61
CA SER A 65 4.74 -19.35 -14.86
C SER A 65 6.23 -19.62 -15.08
#